data_AF-A0A392PZS8-F1
#
_entry.id   AF-A0A392PZS8-F1
#
_cell.length_a   1.000
_cell.length_b   1.000
_cell.length_c   1.000
_cell.angle_alpha   90.00
_cell.angle_beta   90.00
_cell.angle_gamma   90.00
#
_symmetry.space_group_name_H-M   'P 1'
#
loop_
_entity.id
_entity.type
_entity.pdbx_description
1 polymer ?
#
loop_
_entity_poly.entity_id
_entity_poly.type
_entity_poly.pdbx_seq_one_letter_code
_entity_poly.pdbx_strand_id
1 'polypeptide(L)'
;MEYLLDNEALEELKKLPQYGSENVYYQKVIVNDSQRTSSVLRDIANEHDFFIVGRTHESDLPQIEGLKDWSEYSELGVIGDLLASPDFESRAGVLVVQQQVKDR
;
A
#
# COMPACT_ATOMS: atom_id res chain seq x y z
N MET A 1 5.62 15.35 15.13
CA MET A 1 5.03 14.47 16.17
C MET A 1 4.40 13.25 15.53
N GLU A 2 3.55 13.42 14.50
CA GLU A 2 2.91 12.32 13.77
C GLU A 2 3.89 11.24 13.29
N TYR A 3 4.95 11.61 12.56
CA TYR A 3 5.99 10.66 12.13
C TYR A 3 6.63 9.84 13.27
N LEU A 4 6.76 10.39 14.48
CA LEU A 4 7.33 9.63 15.61
C LEU A 4 6.33 8.59 16.12
N LEU A 5 5.05 8.96 16.21
CA LEU A 5 3.97 8.08 16.61
C LEU A 5 3.76 6.94 15.60
N ASP A 6 3.85 7.24 14.30
CA ASP A 6 3.73 6.24 13.23
C ASP A 6 4.86 5.21 13.32
N ASN A 7 6.09 5.66 13.54
CA ASN A 7 7.23 4.74 13.70
C ASN A 7 7.12 3.91 14.98
N GLU A 8 6.68 4.50 16.09
CA GLU A 8 6.44 3.76 17.33
C GLU A 8 5.39 2.65 17.14
N ALA A 9 4.27 2.97 16.48
CA ALA A 9 3.23 1.99 16.15
C ALA A 9 3.76 0.85 15.24
N LEU A 10 4.59 1.17 14.26
CA LEU A 10 5.23 0.17 13.40
C LEU A 10 6.20 -0.73 14.16
N GLU A 11 6.97 -0.18 15.11
CA GLU A 11 7.87 -0.98 15.95
C GLU A 11 7.09 -1.95 16.85
N GLU A 12 5.92 -1.56 17.36
CA GLU A 12 5.05 -2.48 18.10
C GLU A 12 4.48 -3.59 17.22
N LEU A 13 4.05 -3.27 15.98
CA LEU A 13 3.55 -4.27 15.03
C LEU A 13 4.61 -5.33 14.70
N LYS A 14 5.87 -4.91 14.51
CA LYS A 14 7.00 -5.83 14.26
C LYS A 14 7.26 -6.80 15.41
N LYS A 15 6.84 -6.47 16.64
CA LYS A 15 7.00 -7.33 17.82
C LYS A 15 5.87 -8.34 17.98
N LEU A 16 4.72 -8.18 17.30
CA LEU A 16 3.56 -9.09 17.41
C LEU A 16 3.89 -10.58 17.22
N PRO A 17 4.79 -11.00 16.30
CA PRO A 17 5.16 -12.40 16.17
C PRO A 17 5.76 -12.97 17.46
N GLN A 18 6.46 -12.15 18.26
CA GLN A 18 7.08 -12.56 19.53
C GLN A 18 6.03 -12.81 20.62
N TYR A 19 4.82 -12.30 20.46
CA TYR A 19 3.71 -12.45 21.40
C TYR A 19 2.71 -13.54 20.99
N GLY A 20 3.10 -14.44 20.07
CA GLY A 20 2.27 -15.60 19.65
C GLY A 20 1.34 -15.31 18.46
N SER A 21 1.53 -14.19 17.76
CA SER A 21 0.80 -13.90 16.51
C SER A 21 1.57 -14.44 15.30
N GLU A 22 1.64 -15.77 15.15
CA GLU A 22 2.40 -16.43 14.08
C GLU A 22 1.84 -16.15 12.66
N ASN A 23 0.59 -15.67 12.57
CA ASN A 23 -0.08 -15.36 11.30
C ASN A 23 0.11 -13.91 10.84
N VAL A 24 0.95 -13.13 11.53
CA VAL A 24 1.23 -11.73 11.17
C VAL A 24 2.69 -11.61 10.82
N TYR A 25 2.99 -11.11 9.62
CA TYR A 25 4.34 -10.84 9.17
C TYR A 25 4.48 -9.39 8.73
N TYR A 26 5.64 -8.79 9.04
CA TYR A 26 5.99 -7.46 8.58
C TYR A 26 7.12 -7.55 7.53
N GLN A 27 6.89 -6.93 6.38
CA GLN A 27 7.89 -6.77 5.34
C GLN A 27 8.08 -5.29 5.02
N LYS A 28 9.34 -4.85 4.95
CA LYS A 28 9.70 -3.54 4.38
C LYS A 28 10.35 -3.74 3.03
N VAL A 29 9.75 -3.15 1.99
CA VAL A 29 10.30 -3.16 0.63
C VAL A 29 10.73 -1.74 0.26
N ILE A 30 11.96 -1.59 -0.21
CA ILE A 30 12.49 -0.30 -0.68
C ILE A 30 12.44 -0.30 -2.21
N VAL A 31 11.72 0.68 -2.76
CA VAL A 31 11.55 0.89 -4.20
C VAL A 31 11.97 2.32 -4.55
N ASN A 32 12.56 2.49 -5.73
CA ASN A 32 13.14 3.75 -6.17
C ASN A 32 12.42 4.35 -7.40
N ASP A 33 11.52 3.59 -8.02
CA ASP A 33 10.82 3.96 -9.25
C ASP A 33 9.49 3.20 -9.38
N SER A 34 8.66 3.65 -10.33
CA SER A 34 7.35 3.07 -10.67
C SER A 34 7.42 1.62 -11.15
N GLN A 35 8.44 1.27 -11.93
CA GLN A 35 8.59 -0.07 -12.50
C GLN A 35 8.79 -1.11 -11.39
N ARG A 36 9.66 -0.82 -10.43
CA ARG A 36 9.90 -1.69 -9.29
C ARG A 36 8.70 -1.78 -8.37
N THR A 37 7.98 -0.67 -8.14
CA THR A 37 6.72 -0.69 -7.39
C THR A 37 5.70 -1.63 -8.05
N SER A 38 5.50 -1.51 -9.36
CA SER A 38 4.56 -2.39 -10.08
C SER A 38 4.97 -3.86 -10.05
N SER A 39 6.26 -4.16 -10.16
CA SER A 39 6.77 -5.54 -10.08
C SER A 39 6.47 -6.15 -8.71
N VAL A 40 6.77 -5.43 -7.62
CA VAL A 40 6.51 -5.89 -6.25
C VAL A 40 5.02 -6.16 -6.03
N LEU A 41 4.14 -5.26 -6.48
CA LEU A 41 2.70 -5.48 -6.34
C LEU A 41 2.24 -6.69 -7.14
N ARG A 42 2.80 -6.92 -8.34
CA ARG A 42 2.43 -8.06 -9.18
C ARG A 42 2.85 -9.38 -8.57
N ASP A 43 4.01 -9.43 -7.91
CA ASP A 43 4.50 -10.61 -7.22
C ASP A 43 3.53 -11.04 -6.10
N ILE A 44 2.94 -10.08 -5.38
CA ILE A 44 2.04 -10.37 -4.25
C ILE A 44 0.55 -10.44 -4.61
N ALA A 45 0.15 -9.94 -5.78
CA ALA A 45 -1.25 -9.75 -6.18
C ALA A 45 -2.09 -11.03 -6.12
N ASN A 46 -1.49 -12.16 -6.44
CA ASN A 46 -2.14 -13.48 -6.44
C ASN A 46 -1.80 -14.33 -5.21
N GLU A 47 -1.07 -13.78 -4.24
CA GLU A 47 -0.74 -14.44 -2.98
C GLU A 47 -1.79 -14.19 -1.90
N HIS A 48 -2.74 -13.27 -2.14
CA HIS A 48 -3.70 -12.79 -1.15
C HIS A 48 -5.12 -12.72 -1.73
N ASP A 49 -6.13 -13.04 -0.91
CA ASP A 49 -7.55 -12.90 -1.28
C ASP A 49 -8.09 -11.48 -1.04
N PHE A 50 -7.36 -10.65 -0.27
CA PHE A 50 -7.79 -9.31 0.10
C PHE A 50 -6.61 -8.36 0.38
N PHE A 51 -6.70 -7.12 -0.11
CA PHE A 51 -5.76 -6.04 0.15
C PHE A 51 -6.42 -4.88 0.89
N ILE A 52 -5.74 -4.35 1.89
CA ILE A 52 -6.08 -3.08 2.53
C ILE A 52 -4.95 -2.12 2.23
N VAL A 53 -5.26 -1.01 1.56
CA VAL A 53 -4.25 -0.02 1.14
C VAL A 53 -4.63 1.37 1.62
N GLY A 54 -3.63 2.16 1.99
CA GLY A 54 -3.82 3.58 2.25
C GLY A 54 -3.87 4.38 0.95
N ARG A 55 -4.66 5.45 0.94
CA ARG A 55 -4.63 6.44 -0.15
C ARG A 55 -3.76 7.63 0.22
N THR A 56 -2.69 7.83 -0.54
CA THR A 56 -1.75 8.94 -0.33
C THR A 56 -2.37 10.26 -0.79
N HIS A 57 -2.27 11.32 0.02
CA HIS A 57 -2.68 12.69 -0.35
C HIS A 57 -1.61 13.42 -1.18
N GLU A 58 -0.34 13.05 -1.01
CA GLU A 58 0.79 13.67 -1.70
C GLU A 58 0.97 13.10 -3.12
N SER A 59 0.92 13.99 -4.10
CA SER A 59 0.88 13.66 -5.52
C SER A 59 2.24 13.60 -6.20
N ASP A 60 3.38 13.69 -5.49
CA ASP A 60 4.71 13.84 -6.12
C ASP A 60 5.78 12.90 -5.52
N LEU A 61 5.49 11.60 -5.51
CA LEU A 61 6.44 10.55 -5.10
C LEU A 61 7.06 9.85 -6.34
N PRO A 62 8.40 9.83 -6.48
CA PRO A 62 9.08 9.18 -7.61
C PRO A 62 8.75 7.69 -7.76
N GLN A 63 8.44 7.02 -6.65
CA GLN A 63 8.12 5.59 -6.62
C GLN A 63 6.80 5.23 -7.31
N ILE A 64 5.92 6.22 -7.53
CA ILE A 64 4.58 6.02 -8.10
C ILE A 64 4.27 7.01 -9.23
N GLU A 65 5.19 7.91 -9.57
CA GLU A 65 4.98 8.98 -10.55
C GLU A 65 4.52 8.42 -11.91
N GLY A 66 5.30 7.52 -12.52
CA GLY A 66 4.93 6.90 -13.80
C GLY A 66 3.73 5.95 -13.76
N LEU A 67 3.20 5.62 -12.56
CA LEU A 67 1.98 4.80 -12.44
C LEU A 67 0.72 5.67 -12.39
N LYS A 68 0.84 6.99 -12.14
CA LYS A 68 -0.31 7.89 -12.11
C LYS A 68 -0.94 8.06 -13.49
N ASP A 69 -0.12 8.08 -14.53
CA ASP A 69 -0.58 8.20 -15.91
C ASP A 69 -1.39 6.97 -16.37
N TRP A 70 -1.24 5.85 -15.67
CA TRP A 70 -2.00 4.62 -15.93
C TRP A 70 -3.20 4.48 -15.00
N SER A 71 -3.45 5.46 -14.14
CA SER A 71 -4.51 5.36 -13.15
C SER A 71 -5.85 5.77 -13.73
N GLU A 72 -6.85 4.89 -13.63
CA GLU A 72 -8.20 5.14 -14.18
C GLU A 72 -9.13 5.74 -13.11
N TYR A 73 -9.02 5.26 -11.86
CA TYR A 73 -9.89 5.64 -10.75
C TYR A 73 -9.10 6.33 -9.64
N SER A 74 -8.99 7.65 -9.75
CA SER A 74 -8.27 8.50 -8.78
C SER A 74 -8.72 8.33 -7.32
N GLU A 75 -9.99 7.96 -7.09
CA GLU A 75 -10.56 7.72 -5.77
C GLU A 75 -9.95 6.50 -5.06
N LEU A 76 -9.39 5.55 -5.82
CA LEU A 76 -8.70 4.37 -5.28
C LEU A 76 -7.23 4.66 -4.94
N GLY A 77 -6.67 5.75 -5.48
CA GLY A 77 -5.24 6.05 -5.45
C GLY A 77 -4.42 5.04 -6.26
N VAL A 78 -3.17 5.42 -6.58
CA VAL A 78 -2.32 4.68 -7.53
C VAL A 78 -2.19 3.19 -7.21
N ILE A 79 -1.98 2.82 -5.94
CA ILE A 79 -1.79 1.42 -5.54
C ILE A 79 -3.10 0.64 -5.59
N GLY A 80 -4.18 1.22 -5.07
CA GLY A 80 -5.49 0.57 -5.05
C GLY A 80 -6.05 0.36 -6.45
N ASP A 81 -5.90 1.38 -7.29
CA ASP A 81 -6.28 1.35 -8.70
C ASP A 81 -5.50 0.29 -9.49
N LEU A 82 -4.18 0.21 -9.29
CA LEU A 82 -3.36 -0.81 -9.95
C LEU A 82 -3.74 -2.23 -9.53
N LEU A 83 -4.02 -2.46 -8.24
CA LEU A 83 -4.45 -3.78 -7.75
C LEU A 83 -5.86 -4.17 -8.23
N ALA A 84 -6.73 -3.19 -8.46
CA ALA A 84 -8.07 -3.40 -9.00
C ALA A 84 -8.10 -3.49 -10.53
N SER A 85 -7.01 -3.08 -11.20
CA SER A 85 -6.90 -3.09 -12.65
C SER A 85 -6.97 -4.52 -13.21
N PRO A 86 -7.71 -4.73 -14.31
CA PRO A 86 -7.75 -6.02 -14.99
C PRO A 86 -6.36 -6.47 -15.49
N ASP A 87 -5.45 -5.53 -15.78
CA ASP A 87 -4.08 -5.80 -16.26
C ASP A 87 -3.17 -6.40 -15.16
N PHE A 88 -3.62 -6.37 -13.91
CA PHE A 88 -2.93 -6.96 -12.77
C PHE A 88 -3.35 -8.40 -12.50
N GLU A 89 -4.42 -8.88 -13.15
CA GLU A 89 -4.95 -10.23 -13.04
C GLU A 89 -5.22 -10.71 -11.60
N SER A 90 -5.35 -9.77 -10.65
CA SER A 90 -5.65 -10.08 -9.25
C SER A 90 -7.11 -10.49 -9.11
N ARG A 91 -7.37 -11.49 -8.27
CA ARG A 91 -8.73 -11.88 -7.85
C ARG A 91 -9.10 -11.37 -6.46
N ALA A 92 -8.20 -10.61 -5.84
CA ALA A 92 -8.36 -10.13 -4.48
C ALA A 92 -9.39 -9.00 -4.40
N GLY A 93 -10.10 -8.92 -3.28
CA GLY A 93 -10.84 -7.70 -2.93
C GLY A 93 -9.88 -6.59 -2.53
N VAL A 94 -10.16 -5.33 -2.89
CA VAL A 94 -9.32 -4.17 -2.51
C VAL A 94 -10.16 -3.20 -1.69
N LEU A 95 -9.70 -2.90 -0.47
CA LEU A 95 -10.25 -1.85 0.38
C LEU A 95 -9.26 -0.69 0.48
N VAL A 96 -9.67 0.46 -0.02
CA VAL A 96 -8.91 1.70 0.07
C VAL A 96 -9.34 2.48 1.31
N VAL A 97 -8.38 2.79 2.18
CA VAL A 97 -8.60 3.55 3.42
C VAL A 97 -7.97 4.93 3.29
N GLN A 98 -8.76 5.95 3.58
CA GLN A 98 -8.31 7.34 3.60
C GLN A 98 -8.51 7.93 4.99
N GLN A 99 -7.43 8.40 5.61
CA GLN A 99 -7.54 9.24 6.80
C GLN A 99 -8.24 10.55 6.44
N GLN A 100 -9.31 10.87 7.18
CA GLN A 100 -10.04 12.13 7.01
C GLN A 100 -9.09 13.30 7.31
N VAL A 101 -8.98 14.24 6.38
CA VAL A 101 -8.33 15.52 6.66
C VAL A 101 -9.19 16.23 7.70
N LYS A 102 -8.64 16.54 8.87
CA LYS A 102 -9.33 17.42 9.81
C LYS A 102 -9.43 18.79 9.14
N ASP A 103 -10.65 19.26 8.90
CA ASP A 103 -10.86 20.68 8.63
C ASP A 103 -10.21 21.46 9.78
N ARG A 104 -9.32 22.39 9.43
CA ARG A 104 -8.64 23.28 10.39
C ARG A 104 -9.62 24.28 10.97
#